data_AF-A0AAQ3MLI7-F1
#
_entry.id   AF-A0AAQ3MLI7-F1
#
_cell.length_a   1.000
_cell.length_b   1.000
_cell.length_c   1.000
_cell.angle_alpha   90.00
_cell.angle_beta   90.00
_cell.angle_gamma   90.00
#
_symmetry.space_group_name_H-M   'P 1'
#
loop_
_entity.id
_entity.type
_entity.pdbx_description
1 polymer ?
#
loop_
_entity_poly.entity_id
_entity_poly.type
_entity_poly.pdbx_seq_one_letter_code
_entity_poly.pdbx_strand_id
1 'polypeptide(L)'
;MHETDDNRARTKFFFFAHLCSILWYVVPGYLFTTLTNISWVCWIFSKSVTAQQIGSGMRGLGVGAFTLDWAVVASFLFSPLISPFYVIVNVFVGYALIVYVVIPIAYWGLNVYNANMFPIFSTQLFTAQGQRYNVSAIINNHFEFNVAEYEKQGRIHLSMFFALSYFGFGFATVASTVTHVFCFHGR
;
A
#
# COMPACT_ATOMS: atom_id res chain seq x y z
N MET A 1 17.38 47.53 -13.58
CA MET A 1 16.20 47.14 -14.40
C MET A 1 16.19 45.66 -14.78
N HIS A 2 17.33 44.96 -14.87
CA HIS A 2 17.35 43.52 -15.24
C HIS A 2 16.74 42.55 -14.20
N GLU A 3 16.72 42.88 -12.90
CA GLU A 3 16.15 41.99 -11.87
C GLU A 3 14.61 41.91 -11.90
N THR A 4 13.93 42.98 -12.34
CA THR A 4 12.47 43.05 -12.30
C THR A 4 11.82 42.18 -13.40
N ASP A 5 12.46 42.10 -14.57
CA ASP A 5 12.00 41.28 -15.69
C ASP A 5 12.22 39.78 -15.44
N ASP A 6 13.32 39.42 -14.79
CA ASP A 6 13.62 38.03 -14.43
C ASP A 6 12.63 37.47 -13.40
N ASN A 7 12.28 38.27 -12.40
CA ASN A 7 11.23 37.92 -11.43
C ASN A 7 9.86 37.75 -12.12
N ARG A 8 9.52 38.60 -13.09
CA ARG A 8 8.25 38.52 -13.81
C ARG A 8 8.16 37.26 -14.70
N ALA A 9 9.26 36.86 -15.33
CA ALA A 9 9.34 35.62 -16.10
C ALA A 9 9.22 34.38 -15.19
N ARG A 10 9.89 34.39 -14.04
CA ARG A 10 9.81 33.32 -13.02
C ARG A 10 8.41 33.16 -12.45
N THR A 11 7.72 34.26 -12.16
CA THR A 11 6.32 34.21 -11.68
C THR A 11 5.38 33.66 -12.77
N LYS A 12 5.54 34.08 -14.04
CA LYS A 12 4.74 33.52 -15.16
C LYS A 12 4.98 32.03 -15.36
N PHE A 13 6.24 31.60 -15.29
CA PHE A 13 6.61 30.17 -15.36
C PHE A 13 5.97 29.38 -14.21
N PHE A 14 6.03 29.91 -12.98
CA PHE A 14 5.39 29.30 -11.82
C PHE A 14 3.88 29.12 -12.00
N PHE A 15 3.16 30.15 -12.45
CA PHE A 15 1.72 30.06 -12.69
C PHE A 15 1.38 29.08 -13.82
N PHE A 16 2.14 29.06 -14.92
CA PHE A 16 1.92 28.11 -16.01
C PHE A 16 2.16 26.67 -15.55
N ALA A 17 3.28 26.42 -14.85
CA ALA A 17 3.59 25.11 -14.29
C ALA A 17 2.51 24.65 -13.28
N HIS A 18 2.01 25.56 -12.44
CA HIS A 18 0.94 25.27 -11.49
C HIS A 18 -0.37 24.90 -12.19
N LEU A 19 -0.75 25.62 -13.24
CA LEU A 19 -1.96 25.35 -14.02
C LEU A 19 -1.86 24.02 -14.77
N CYS A 20 -0.70 23.73 -15.37
CA CYS A 20 -0.41 22.42 -15.96
C CYS A 20 -0.46 21.29 -14.93
N SER A 21 0.06 21.51 -13.72
CA SER A 21 0.01 20.51 -12.64
C SER A 21 -1.44 20.24 -12.21
N ILE A 22 -2.27 21.28 -12.01
CA ILE A 22 -3.69 21.13 -11.68
C ILE A 22 -4.43 20.35 -12.77
N LEU A 23 -4.23 20.71 -14.03
CA LEU A 23 -4.83 20.01 -15.16
C LEU A 23 -4.37 18.55 -15.22
N TRP A 24 -3.08 18.29 -14.97
CA TRP A 24 -2.54 16.94 -14.93
C TRP A 24 -3.12 16.12 -13.80
N TYR A 25 -3.39 16.67 -12.61
CA TYR A 25 -4.04 15.93 -11.52
C TYR A 25 -5.50 15.54 -11.80
N VAL A 26 -6.21 16.32 -12.63
CA VAL A 26 -7.60 16.00 -13.03
C VAL A 26 -7.66 14.79 -13.97
N VAL A 27 -6.63 14.57 -14.79
CA VAL A 27 -6.61 13.49 -15.79
C VAL A 27 -6.63 12.08 -15.16
N PRO A 28 -5.70 11.69 -14.27
CA PRO A 28 -5.75 10.39 -13.60
C PRO A 28 -6.84 10.33 -12.53
N GLY A 29 -7.19 11.47 -11.91
CA GLY A 29 -8.21 11.51 -10.85
C GLY A 29 -9.65 11.35 -11.32
N TYR A 30 -10.00 11.85 -12.52
CA TYR A 30 -11.40 11.89 -12.96
C TYR A 30 -11.64 11.34 -14.37
N LEU A 31 -10.74 11.55 -15.33
CA LEU A 31 -10.96 11.15 -16.73
C LEU A 31 -10.50 9.71 -17.01
N PHE A 32 -9.39 9.28 -16.42
CA PHE A 32 -8.82 7.96 -16.66
C PHE A 32 -8.13 7.38 -15.42
N THR A 33 -8.93 6.84 -14.50
CA THR A 33 -8.43 6.10 -13.33
C THR A 33 -7.62 4.85 -13.71
N THR A 34 -7.72 4.39 -14.95
CA THR A 34 -6.89 3.29 -15.49
C THR A 34 -5.41 3.68 -15.61
N LEU A 35 -5.07 4.97 -15.79
CA LEU A 35 -3.66 5.42 -15.81
C LEU A 35 -3.00 5.31 -14.43
N THR A 36 -3.80 5.30 -13.36
CA THR A 36 -3.34 5.12 -12.00
C THR A 36 -2.81 3.70 -11.75
N ASN A 37 -3.27 2.70 -12.51
CA ASN A 37 -2.85 1.30 -12.36
C ASN A 37 -2.80 0.58 -13.72
N ILE A 38 -1.76 0.86 -14.51
CA ILE A 38 -1.48 0.16 -15.77
C ILE A 38 -0.78 -1.17 -15.43
N SER A 39 -1.57 -2.23 -15.24
CA SER A 39 -1.07 -3.56 -14.93
C SER A 39 -0.90 -4.39 -16.21
N TRP A 40 0.29 -4.33 -16.82
CA TRP A 40 0.58 -5.05 -18.08
C TRP A 40 0.43 -6.58 -17.91
N VAL A 41 0.78 -7.10 -16.73
CA VAL A 41 0.63 -8.52 -16.39
C VAL A 41 -0.84 -8.96 -16.38
N CYS A 42 -1.76 -8.09 -15.94
CA CYS A 42 -3.19 -8.37 -15.98
C CYS A 42 -3.76 -8.36 -17.41
N TRP A 43 -3.16 -7.61 -18.34
CA TRP A 43 -3.56 -7.63 -19.76
C TRP A 43 -3.13 -8.92 -20.45
N ILE A 44 -1.90 -9.41 -20.21
CA ILE A 44 -1.42 -10.66 -20.81
C ILE A 44 -2.17 -11.88 -20.26
N PHE A 45 -2.43 -11.94 -18.96
CA PHE A 45 -3.02 -13.11 -18.30
C PHE A 45 -4.40 -12.85 -17.70
N SER A 46 -5.29 -12.27 -18.49
CA SER A 46 -6.66 -11.88 -18.06
C SER A 46 -7.51 -13.04 -17.52
N LYS A 47 -7.23 -14.31 -17.89
CA LYS A 47 -8.02 -15.48 -17.46
C LYS A 47 -7.53 -16.20 -16.21
N SER A 48 -6.35 -15.87 -15.68
CA SER A 48 -5.79 -16.58 -14.53
C SER A 48 -5.96 -15.78 -13.24
N VAL A 49 -6.64 -16.37 -12.25
CA VAL A 49 -6.86 -15.76 -10.92
C VAL A 49 -5.54 -15.51 -10.20
N THR A 50 -4.56 -16.42 -10.33
CA THR A 50 -3.23 -16.26 -9.73
C THR A 50 -2.43 -15.15 -10.42
N ALA A 51 -2.54 -15.02 -11.74
CA ALA A 51 -1.87 -13.95 -12.48
C ALA A 51 -2.49 -12.57 -12.16
N GLN A 52 -3.80 -12.50 -11.92
CA GLN A 52 -4.46 -11.28 -11.45
C GLN A 52 -4.07 -10.93 -10.02
N GLN A 53 -3.92 -11.92 -9.13
CA GLN A 53 -3.42 -11.72 -7.76
C GLN A 53 -1.96 -11.25 -7.73
N ILE A 54 -1.14 -11.64 -8.70
CA ILE A 54 0.27 -11.21 -8.80
C ILE A 54 0.38 -9.85 -9.50
N GLY A 55 -0.35 -9.66 -10.61
CA GLY A 55 -0.20 -8.49 -11.48
C GLY A 55 -1.03 -7.28 -11.09
N SER A 56 -2.09 -7.43 -10.29
CA SER A 56 -2.97 -6.29 -9.98
C SER A 56 -2.30 -5.32 -9.01
N GLY A 57 -2.15 -4.05 -9.41
CA GLY A 57 -1.64 -2.99 -8.54
C GLY A 57 -2.58 -2.57 -7.40
N MET A 58 -3.90 -2.80 -7.51
CA MET A 58 -4.87 -2.43 -6.46
C MET A 58 -5.26 -3.58 -5.53
N ARG A 59 -5.25 -4.81 -6.03
CA ARG A 59 -5.79 -6.00 -5.32
C ARG A 59 -4.79 -7.16 -5.28
N GLY A 60 -3.55 -6.91 -5.66
CA GLY A 60 -2.52 -7.93 -5.81
C GLY A 60 -1.14 -7.43 -5.42
N LEU A 61 -0.13 -8.21 -5.77
CA LEU A 61 1.28 -7.94 -5.48
C LEU A 61 1.89 -6.82 -6.35
N GLY A 62 1.14 -6.31 -7.35
CA GLY A 62 1.55 -5.18 -8.18
C GLY A 62 2.74 -5.46 -9.10
N VAL A 63 3.05 -6.73 -9.38
CA VAL A 63 4.19 -7.10 -10.24
C VAL A 63 3.91 -6.65 -11.66
N GLY A 64 4.70 -5.69 -12.15
CA GLY A 64 4.50 -5.09 -13.48
C GLY A 64 3.31 -4.14 -13.59
N ALA A 65 2.82 -3.62 -12.45
CA ALA A 65 1.89 -2.50 -12.42
C ALA A 65 2.67 -1.18 -12.41
N PHE A 66 2.40 -0.34 -13.40
CA PHE A 66 2.96 1.01 -13.50
C PHE A 66 1.86 2.03 -13.22
N THR A 67 2.21 3.07 -12.47
CA THR A 67 1.35 4.23 -12.27
C THR A 67 1.97 5.43 -12.97
N LEU A 68 1.16 6.14 -13.74
CA LEU A 68 1.53 7.45 -14.31
C LEU A 68 0.97 8.61 -13.47
N ASP A 69 0.36 8.29 -12.33
CA ASP A 69 -0.22 9.27 -11.42
C ASP A 69 0.79 9.70 -10.36
N TRP A 70 1.20 10.96 -10.43
CA TRP A 70 2.13 11.54 -9.47
C TRP A 70 1.53 11.61 -8.06
N ALA A 71 0.21 11.68 -7.90
CA ALA A 71 -0.43 11.65 -6.59
C ALA A 71 -0.21 10.30 -5.87
N VAL A 72 -0.24 9.19 -6.62
CA VAL A 72 0.04 7.85 -6.09
C VAL A 72 1.52 7.70 -5.71
N VAL A 73 2.42 8.25 -6.53
CA VAL A 73 3.86 8.23 -6.21
C VAL A 73 4.17 9.10 -4.99
N ALA A 74 3.58 10.29 -4.90
CA ALA A 74 3.80 11.22 -3.80
C ALA A 74 3.24 10.71 -2.46
N SER A 75 2.15 9.94 -2.48
CA SER A 75 1.51 9.44 -1.25
C SER A 75 2.35 8.39 -0.49
N PHE A 76 3.37 7.79 -1.12
CA PHE A 76 4.23 6.81 -0.43
C PHE A 76 5.35 7.45 0.41
N LEU A 77 5.90 8.59 -0.02
CA LEU A 77 7.06 9.25 0.62
C LEU A 77 6.84 10.75 0.86
N PHE A 78 5.58 11.22 0.87
CA PHE A 78 5.15 12.63 0.96
C PHE A 78 5.56 13.49 -0.27
N SER A 79 6.75 13.24 -0.84
CA SER A 79 7.15 13.47 -2.23
C SER A 79 8.58 12.94 -2.44
N PRO A 80 8.84 12.03 -3.40
CA PRO A 80 10.19 11.50 -3.64
C PRO A 80 11.18 12.57 -4.12
N LEU A 81 10.71 13.73 -4.58
CA LEU A 81 11.55 14.84 -5.01
C LEU A 81 12.35 15.50 -3.87
N ILE A 82 11.85 15.37 -2.63
CA ILE A 82 12.44 16.00 -1.43
C ILE A 82 13.40 15.04 -0.72
N SER A 83 13.19 13.73 -0.89
CA SER A 83 13.97 12.70 -0.22
C SER A 83 15.29 12.43 -0.95
N PRO A 84 16.43 12.29 -0.25
CA PRO A 84 17.70 11.93 -0.88
C PRO A 84 17.62 10.54 -1.52
N PHE A 85 18.29 10.38 -2.67
CA PHE A 85 18.23 9.16 -3.48
C PHE A 85 18.56 7.88 -2.69
N TYR A 86 19.52 7.95 -1.77
CA TYR A 86 19.90 6.82 -0.92
C TYR A 86 18.73 6.29 -0.08
N VAL A 87 17.90 7.18 0.48
CA VAL A 87 16.73 6.80 1.29
C VAL A 87 15.68 6.13 0.41
N ILE A 88 15.45 6.66 -0.80
CA ILE A 88 14.51 6.08 -1.76
C ILE A 88 14.92 4.66 -2.14
N VAL A 89 16.20 4.43 -2.45
CA VAL A 89 16.73 3.10 -2.79
C VAL A 89 16.58 2.15 -1.60
N ASN A 90 16.92 2.57 -0.38
CA ASN A 90 16.80 1.72 0.80
C ASN A 90 15.35 1.31 1.07
N VAL A 91 14.42 2.25 0.99
CA VAL A 91 12.98 1.97 1.14
C VAL A 91 12.49 1.05 0.02
N PHE A 92 12.93 1.26 -1.22
CA PHE A 92 12.58 0.41 -2.35
C PHE A 92 13.08 -1.02 -2.18
N VAL A 93 14.32 -1.22 -1.73
CA VAL A 93 14.88 -2.55 -1.45
C VAL A 93 14.10 -3.23 -0.34
N GLY A 94 13.79 -2.53 0.74
CA GLY A 94 12.95 -3.06 1.82
C GLY A 94 11.57 -3.47 1.33
N TYR A 95 10.90 -2.61 0.56
CA TYR A 95 9.61 -2.91 -0.06
C TYR A 95 9.69 -4.13 -0.98
N ALA A 96 10.71 -4.21 -1.84
CA ALA A 96 10.88 -5.32 -2.77
C ALA A 96 11.10 -6.64 -2.04
N LEU A 97 11.94 -6.68 -1.01
CA LEU A 97 12.13 -7.89 -0.19
C LEU A 97 10.83 -8.32 0.48
N ILE A 98 10.06 -7.39 1.02
CA ILE A 98 8.81 -7.72 1.70
C ILE A 98 7.79 -8.28 0.71
N VAL A 99 7.54 -7.57 -0.39
CA VAL A 99 6.49 -7.91 -1.34
C VAL A 99 6.84 -9.15 -2.16
N TYR A 100 8.09 -9.29 -2.60
CA TYR A 100 8.50 -10.37 -3.50
C TYR A 100 9.11 -11.59 -2.81
N VAL A 101 9.52 -11.48 -1.55
CA VAL A 101 10.14 -12.60 -0.82
C VAL A 101 9.28 -13.00 0.37
N VAL A 102 8.98 -12.07 1.29
CA VAL A 102 8.30 -12.42 2.54
C VAL A 102 6.84 -12.82 2.31
N ILE A 103 6.05 -12.03 1.58
CA ILE A 103 4.64 -12.35 1.28
C ILE A 103 4.49 -13.71 0.57
N PRO A 104 5.23 -14.02 -0.52
CA PRO A 104 5.07 -15.30 -1.20
C PRO A 104 5.55 -16.49 -0.37
N ILE A 105 6.63 -16.37 0.41
CA ILE A 105 7.07 -17.45 1.31
C ILE A 105 6.00 -17.71 2.38
N ALA A 106 5.39 -16.66 2.91
CA ALA A 106 4.39 -16.79 3.96
C ALA A 106 3.05 -17.34 3.42
N TYR A 107 2.68 -16.99 2.18
CA TYR A 107 1.45 -17.45 1.52
C TYR A 107 1.57 -18.85 0.92
N TRP A 108 2.59 -19.12 0.11
CA TRP A 108 2.79 -20.42 -0.57
C TRP A 108 3.63 -21.41 0.23
N GLY A 109 4.63 -20.93 0.98
CA GLY A 109 5.59 -21.80 1.67
C GLY A 109 5.14 -22.27 3.05
N LEU A 110 4.56 -21.37 3.86
CA LEU A 110 4.23 -21.67 5.25
C LEU A 110 2.73 -21.84 5.53
N ASN A 111 1.86 -21.52 4.56
CA ASN A 111 0.39 -21.63 4.64
C ASN A 111 -0.16 -21.30 6.04
N VAL A 112 0.34 -20.20 6.62
CA VAL A 112 0.05 -19.87 8.01
C VAL A 112 -1.44 -19.50 8.07
N TYR A 113 -2.23 -20.28 8.82
CA TYR A 113 -3.68 -20.11 8.99
C TYR A 113 -4.59 -20.42 7.79
N ASN A 114 -4.27 -21.39 6.93
CA ASN A 114 -5.09 -21.72 5.73
C ASN A 114 -5.27 -20.51 4.79
N ALA A 115 -4.18 -19.77 4.58
CA ALA A 115 -4.16 -18.53 3.80
C ALA A 115 -4.62 -18.70 2.34
N ASN A 116 -4.50 -19.92 1.77
CA ASN A 116 -4.96 -20.22 0.41
C ASN A 116 -6.46 -20.02 0.17
N MET A 117 -7.26 -19.91 1.24
CA MET A 117 -8.71 -19.66 1.12
C MET A 117 -9.06 -18.16 1.04
N PHE A 118 -8.08 -17.27 1.23
CA PHE A 118 -8.30 -15.82 1.34
C PHE A 118 -7.49 -15.04 0.31
N PRO A 119 -7.99 -13.89 -0.18
CA PRO A 119 -7.23 -13.04 -1.08
C PRO A 119 -5.95 -12.51 -0.41
N ILE A 120 -4.82 -12.60 -1.14
CA ILE A 120 -3.47 -12.14 -0.72
C ILE A 120 -3.51 -10.69 -0.24
N PHE A 121 -4.32 -9.85 -0.91
CA PHE A 121 -4.43 -8.43 -0.63
C PHE A 121 -5.87 -8.07 -0.25
N SER A 122 -6.14 -7.96 1.05
CA SER A 122 -7.40 -7.41 1.56
C SER A 122 -7.22 -6.77 2.93
N THR A 123 -7.83 -5.61 3.12
CA THR A 123 -7.90 -4.93 4.42
C THR A 123 -9.04 -5.45 5.29
N GLN A 124 -9.81 -6.43 4.80
CA GLN A 124 -11.00 -6.93 5.49
C GLN A 124 -10.70 -8.14 6.37
N LEU A 125 -11.50 -8.28 7.42
CA LEU A 125 -11.47 -9.38 8.38
C LEU A 125 -12.32 -10.53 7.83
N PHE A 126 -11.87 -11.77 8.00
CA PHE A 126 -12.57 -12.95 7.51
C PHE A 126 -12.87 -13.96 8.63
N THR A 127 -13.93 -14.74 8.47
CA THR A 127 -14.21 -15.93 9.29
C THR A 127 -13.39 -17.11 8.79
N ALA A 128 -13.33 -18.20 9.56
CA ALA A 128 -12.63 -19.44 9.19
C ALA A 128 -13.13 -20.06 7.85
N GLN A 129 -14.31 -19.67 7.38
CA GLN A 129 -14.96 -20.15 6.16
C GLN A 129 -14.80 -19.21 4.95
N GLY A 130 -13.97 -18.16 5.02
CA GLY A 130 -13.77 -17.26 3.89
C GLY A 130 -14.76 -16.08 3.80
N GLN A 131 -15.75 -16.01 4.70
CA GLN A 131 -16.77 -14.95 4.68
C GLN A 131 -16.25 -13.69 5.38
N ARG A 132 -16.76 -12.52 4.96
CA ARG A 132 -16.44 -11.25 5.63
C ARG A 132 -16.94 -11.28 7.07
N TYR A 133 -16.06 -10.95 8.01
CA TYR A 133 -16.38 -10.94 9.44
C TYR A 133 -17.29 -9.75 9.75
N ASN A 134 -18.44 -10.00 10.39
CA ASN A 134 -19.40 -8.95 10.71
C ASN A 134 -19.16 -8.41 12.12
N VAL A 135 -18.30 -7.39 12.21
CA VAL A 135 -17.92 -6.74 13.48
C VAL A 135 -19.14 -6.10 14.17
N SER A 136 -20.07 -5.54 13.39
CA SER A 136 -21.29 -4.91 13.91
C SER A 136 -22.27 -5.89 14.57
N ALA A 137 -22.12 -7.20 14.34
CA ALA A 137 -22.95 -8.21 14.99
C ALA A 137 -22.40 -8.63 16.38
N ILE A 138 -21.13 -8.37 16.66
CA ILE A 138 -20.46 -8.78 17.91
C ILE A 138 -20.42 -7.63 18.91
N ILE A 139 -20.36 -6.40 18.41
CA ILE A 139 -20.36 -5.19 19.22
C ILE A 139 -21.80 -4.72 19.34
N ASN A 140 -22.36 -4.80 20.55
CA ASN A 140 -23.70 -4.32 20.82
C ASN A 140 -23.76 -2.78 20.63
N ASN A 141 -24.96 -2.19 20.52
CA ASN A 141 -25.14 -0.73 20.35
C ASN A 141 -24.54 0.10 21.50
N HIS A 142 -24.17 -0.53 22.61
CA HIS A 142 -23.52 0.07 23.77
C HIS A 142 -21.99 -0.09 23.74
N PHE A 143 -21.42 -0.52 22.60
CA PHE A 143 -20.02 -0.88 22.42
C PHE A 143 -19.50 -2.02 23.32
N GLU A 144 -20.42 -2.79 23.90
CA GLU A 144 -20.09 -3.95 24.71
C GLU A 144 -19.87 -5.19 23.83
N PHE A 145 -18.83 -5.96 24.16
CA PHE A 145 -18.45 -7.16 23.44
C PHE A 145 -19.36 -8.33 23.83
N ASN A 146 -20.10 -8.86 22.86
CA ASN A 146 -20.96 -10.01 23.06
C ASN A 146 -20.20 -11.33 22.80
N VAL A 147 -19.78 -11.98 23.89
CA VAL A 147 -19.03 -13.24 23.85
C VAL A 147 -19.83 -14.36 23.15
N ALA A 148 -21.16 -14.39 23.31
CA ALA A 148 -22.00 -15.44 22.74
C ALA A 148 -22.09 -15.36 21.20
N GLU A 149 -22.12 -14.15 20.64
CA GLU A 149 -22.06 -13.97 19.18
C GLU A 149 -20.65 -14.16 18.62
N TYR A 150 -19.62 -13.84 19.41
CA TYR A 150 -18.23 -14.15 19.07
C TYR A 150 -17.98 -15.66 18.97
N GLU A 151 -18.48 -16.46 19.91
CA GLU A 151 -18.33 -17.92 19.86
C GLU A 151 -19.06 -18.54 18.64
N LYS A 152 -20.19 -17.97 18.21
CA LYS A 152 -20.91 -18.41 17.01
C LYS A 152 -20.16 -18.09 15.72
N GLN A 153 -19.58 -16.89 15.60
CA GLN A 153 -18.82 -16.50 14.40
C GLN A 153 -17.41 -17.10 14.38
N GLY A 154 -16.87 -17.46 15.54
CA GLY A 154 -15.55 -18.05 15.68
C GLY A 154 -14.41 -17.01 15.61
N ARG A 155 -13.19 -17.53 15.61
CA ARG A 155 -11.96 -16.72 15.61
C ARG A 155 -11.83 -15.88 14.34
N ILE A 156 -11.27 -14.70 14.50
CA ILE A 156 -11.00 -13.76 13.41
C ILE A 156 -9.76 -14.24 12.65
N HIS A 157 -9.89 -14.34 11.34
CA HIS A 157 -8.78 -14.57 10.43
C HIS A 157 -8.51 -13.29 9.63
N LEU A 158 -7.23 -12.95 9.48
CA LEU A 158 -6.80 -11.76 8.74
C LEU A 158 -6.06 -12.18 7.47
N SER A 159 -6.15 -11.35 6.43
CA SER A 159 -5.37 -11.54 5.20
C SER A 159 -3.87 -11.42 5.51
N MET A 160 -3.05 -12.22 4.81
CA MET A 160 -1.61 -12.33 5.06
C MET A 160 -0.89 -10.97 4.91
N PHE A 161 -1.31 -10.15 3.95
CA PHE A 161 -0.76 -8.80 3.78
C PHE A 161 -1.04 -7.91 4.99
N PHE A 162 -2.26 -7.92 5.52
CA PHE A 162 -2.61 -7.11 6.67
C PHE A 162 -1.85 -7.57 7.92
N ALA A 163 -1.78 -8.88 8.15
CA ALA A 163 -1.03 -9.44 9.28
C ALA A 163 0.47 -9.10 9.22
N LEU A 164 1.13 -9.32 8.07
CA LEU A 164 2.56 -9.08 7.94
C LEU A 164 2.90 -7.58 7.93
N SER A 165 2.19 -6.76 7.16
CA SER A 165 2.48 -5.33 7.03
C SER A 165 2.18 -4.57 8.31
N TYR A 166 1.00 -4.75 8.90
CA TYR A 166 0.60 -3.98 10.07
C TYR A 166 1.18 -4.54 11.36
N PHE A 167 1.09 -5.85 11.60
CA PHE A 167 1.61 -6.43 12.83
C PHE A 167 3.11 -6.75 12.73
N GLY A 168 3.54 -7.49 11.70
CA GLY A 168 4.96 -7.87 11.59
C GLY A 168 5.91 -6.68 11.41
N PHE A 169 5.76 -5.97 10.29
CA PHE A 169 6.68 -4.89 9.92
C PHE A 169 6.45 -3.61 10.74
N GLY A 170 5.22 -3.35 11.19
CA GLY A 170 4.94 -2.27 12.15
C GLY A 170 5.81 -2.40 13.41
N PHE A 171 5.82 -3.56 14.05
CA PHE A 171 6.69 -3.81 15.21
C PHE A 171 8.18 -3.79 14.84
N ALA A 172 8.56 -4.36 13.70
CA ALA A 172 9.96 -4.34 13.25
C ALA A 172 10.49 -2.92 13.04
N THR A 173 9.66 -2.00 12.55
CA THR A 173 10.03 -0.60 12.33
C THR A 173 10.25 0.13 13.65
N VAL A 174 9.39 -0.12 14.65
CA VAL A 174 9.57 0.41 16.01
C VAL A 174 10.87 -0.11 16.63
N ALA A 175 11.10 -1.43 16.57
CA ALA A 175 12.32 -2.06 17.08
C ALA A 175 13.58 -1.53 16.36
N SER A 176 13.53 -1.34 15.05
CA SER A 176 14.61 -0.76 14.25
C SER A 176 14.92 0.68 14.69
N THR A 177 13.90 1.50 14.91
CA THR A 177 14.07 2.89 15.38
C THR A 177 14.73 2.93 16.76
N VAL A 178 14.26 2.09 17.69
CA VAL A 178 14.86 1.98 19.03
C VAL A 178 16.32 1.54 18.96
N THR A 179 16.62 0.52 18.14
CA THR A 179 17.99 0.02 17.95
C THR A 179 18.89 1.08 17.32
N HIS A 180 18.38 1.83 16.33
CA HIS A 180 19.11 2.92 15.69
C HIS A 180 19.42 4.05 16.69
N VAL A 181 18.44 4.47 17.49
CA VAL A 181 18.65 5.50 18.52
C VAL A 181 19.67 5.02 19.56
N PHE A 182 19.57 3.78 20.02
CA PHE A 182 20.50 3.24 21.00
C PHE A 182 21.93 3.17 20.46
N CYS A 183 22.14 2.69 19.23
CA CYS A 183 23.47 2.58 18.64
C CYS A 183 24.10 3.93 18.26
N PHE A 184 23.31 4.91 17.80
CA PHE A 184 23.84 6.20 17.33
C PHE A 184 23.85 7.31 18.40
N HIS A 185 22.92 7.28 19.35
CA HIS A 185 22.78 8.31 20.39
C HIS A 185 23.05 7.77 21.80
N GLY A 186 23.32 6.47 21.95
CA GLY A 186 23.74 5.87 23.22
C GLY A 186 25.24 5.98 23.51
N ARG A 187 25.96 6.87 22.83
CA ARG A 187 27.30 7.32 23.22
C ARG A 187 27.23 8.66 23.93
#